data_AF-A0A9P6XQL0-F1
#
_entry.id   AF-A0A9P6XQL0-F1
#
_cell.length_a   1.000
_cell.length_b   1.000
_cell.length_c   1.000
_cell.angle_alpha   90.00
_cell.angle_beta   90.00
_cell.angle_gamma   90.00
#
_symmetry.space_group_name_H-M   'P 1'
#
loop_
_entity.id
_entity.type
_entity.pdbx_description
1 polymer ?
#
loop_
_entity_poly.entity_id
_entity_poly.type
_entity_poly.pdbx_seq_one_letter_code
_entity_poly.pdbx_strand_id
1 'polypeptide(L)'
;MVTAITSGRAASDFDLSQVPRVLGAGELLELQRATAAITVDDEVIDYAVRIVAATRQWPGIAVGAGPRGSIALVRASRAQAVLAGRDFVTPDDVRDIARPALRHRLALAPELQLDGQDAADVLGALLA
;
A
#
# COMPACT_ATOMS: atom_id res chain seq x y z
N MET A 1 11.65 -21.15 12.98
CA MET A 1 11.73 -20.58 11.61
C MET A 1 13.07 -19.90 11.36
N VAL A 2 13.50 -18.94 12.20
CA VAL A 2 14.79 -18.24 12.05
C VAL A 2 15.99 -19.19 11.96
N THR A 3 16.14 -20.10 12.93
CA THR A 3 17.23 -21.11 12.93
C THR A 3 17.20 -22.04 11.71
N ALA A 4 16.01 -22.35 11.17
CA ALA A 4 15.88 -23.22 10.01
C ALA A 4 16.36 -22.51 8.74
N ILE A 5 16.01 -21.22 8.57
CA ILE A 5 16.43 -20.42 7.41
C ILE A 5 17.93 -20.09 7.49
N THR A 6 18.48 -19.83 8.68
CA THR A 6 19.90 -19.50 8.85
C THR A 6 20.82 -20.72 8.85
N SER A 7 20.31 -21.93 9.06
CA SER A 7 21.07 -23.18 8.94
C SER A 7 21.08 -23.76 7.52
N GLY A 8 20.71 -22.97 6.51
CA GLY A 8 20.73 -23.37 5.10
C GLY A 8 19.49 -24.12 4.62
N ARG A 9 18.38 -24.16 5.38
CA ARG A 9 17.12 -24.65 4.80
C ARG A 9 16.48 -23.59 3.91
N ALA A 10 16.19 -23.98 2.68
CA ALA A 10 15.45 -23.17 1.73
C ALA A 10 13.94 -23.40 1.88
N ALA A 11 13.13 -22.53 1.26
CA ALA A 11 11.67 -22.68 1.22
C ALA A 11 11.22 -24.02 0.62
N SER A 12 12.06 -24.65 -0.21
CA SER A 12 11.86 -25.99 -0.78
C SER A 12 11.94 -27.12 0.22
N ASP A 13 12.51 -26.89 1.41
CA ASP A 13 12.78 -27.93 2.40
C ASP A 13 11.65 -28.07 3.42
N PHE A 14 10.61 -27.25 3.30
CA PHE A 14 9.38 -27.39 4.08
C PHE A 14 8.48 -28.44 3.42
N ASP A 15 7.93 -29.35 4.22
CA ASP A 15 6.88 -30.25 3.76
C ASP A 15 5.60 -29.47 3.51
N LEU A 16 5.28 -29.27 2.24
CA LEU A 16 4.08 -28.57 1.77
C LEU A 16 2.96 -29.55 1.38
N SER A 17 3.11 -30.86 1.59
CA SER A 17 2.13 -31.87 1.16
C SER A 17 0.74 -31.68 1.77
N GLN A 18 0.67 -31.06 2.96
CA GLN A 18 -0.57 -30.73 3.66
C GLN A 18 -1.14 -29.36 3.29
N VAL A 19 -0.44 -28.56 2.48
CA VAL A 19 -0.89 -27.23 2.06
C VAL A 19 -1.64 -27.36 0.73
N PRO A 20 -2.97 -27.16 0.71
CA PRO A 20 -3.71 -27.26 -0.53
C PRO A 20 -3.29 -26.13 -1.49
N ARG A 21 -3.03 -26.51 -2.74
CA ARG A 21 -2.73 -25.54 -3.79
C ARG A 21 -4.02 -24.79 -4.17
N VAL A 22 -4.03 -23.49 -3.96
CA VAL A 22 -5.17 -22.61 -4.31
C VAL A 22 -5.01 -21.99 -5.70
N LEU A 23 -3.77 -21.77 -6.15
CA LEU A 23 -3.47 -21.19 -7.46
C LEU A 23 -2.12 -21.69 -8.00
N GLY A 24 -1.99 -21.68 -9.33
CA GLY A 24 -0.76 -21.92 -10.07
C GLY A 24 -0.03 -20.64 -10.45
N ALA A 25 1.25 -20.78 -10.84
CA ALA A 25 2.08 -19.64 -11.21
C ALA A 25 1.53 -18.87 -12.43
N GLY A 26 0.95 -19.57 -13.41
CA GLY A 26 0.28 -18.95 -14.56
C GLY A 26 -0.93 -18.12 -14.14
N GLU A 27 -1.81 -18.72 -13.34
CA GLU A 27 -3.01 -18.06 -12.79
C GLU A 27 -2.63 -16.83 -11.95
N LEU A 28 -1.54 -16.88 -11.18
CA LEU A 28 -1.04 -15.72 -10.43
C LEU A 28 -0.68 -14.55 -11.35
N LEU A 29 0.04 -14.82 -12.44
CA LEU A 29 0.44 -13.81 -13.40
C LEU A 29 -0.77 -13.21 -14.13
N GLU A 30 -1.78 -14.04 -14.42
CA GLU A 30 -3.05 -13.57 -14.98
C GLU A 30 -3.80 -12.67 -14.00
N LEU A 31 -3.88 -13.04 -12.72
CA LEU A 31 -4.48 -12.21 -11.67
C LEU A 31 -3.77 -10.86 -11.52
N GLN A 32 -2.43 -10.85 -11.58
CA GLN A 32 -1.66 -9.60 -11.54
C GLN A 32 -1.97 -8.69 -12.73
N ARG A 33 -2.07 -9.25 -13.95
CA ARG A 33 -2.43 -8.49 -15.15
C ARG A 33 -3.86 -7.98 -15.09
N ALA A 34 -4.81 -8.82 -14.68
CA ALA A 34 -6.21 -8.46 -14.53
C ALA A 34 -6.38 -7.34 -13.50
N THR A 35 -5.74 -7.46 -12.34
CA THR A 35 -5.74 -6.41 -11.31
C THR A 35 -5.13 -5.11 -11.84
N ALA A 36 -4.06 -5.18 -12.63
CA ALA A 36 -3.45 -4.00 -13.23
C ALA A 36 -4.34 -3.31 -14.28
N ALA A 37 -5.31 -4.02 -14.86
CA ALA A 37 -6.23 -3.52 -15.88
C ALA A 37 -7.52 -2.90 -15.31
N ILE A 38 -7.74 -2.97 -14.00
CA ILE A 38 -8.90 -2.36 -13.32
C ILE A 38 -8.98 -0.86 -13.64
N THR A 39 -10.18 -0.42 -13.99
CA THR A 39 -10.46 0.94 -14.41
C THR A 39 -10.21 1.92 -13.28
N VAL A 40 -9.53 3.02 -13.58
CA VAL A 40 -9.29 4.12 -12.65
C VAL A 40 -9.48 5.40 -13.44
N ASP A 41 -10.47 6.20 -13.05
CA ASP A 41 -10.70 7.49 -13.68
C ASP A 41 -9.60 8.49 -13.31
N ASP A 42 -9.35 9.45 -14.21
CA ASP A 42 -8.32 10.47 -14.03
C ASP A 42 -8.52 11.26 -12.73
N GLU A 43 -9.77 11.54 -12.34
CA GLU A 43 -10.08 12.23 -11.08
C GLU A 43 -9.64 11.45 -9.83
N VAL A 44 -9.69 10.11 -9.87
CA VAL A 44 -9.25 9.24 -8.79
C VAL A 44 -7.72 9.19 -8.74
N ILE A 45 -7.06 9.18 -9.91
CA ILE A 45 -5.60 9.32 -10.01
C ILE A 45 -5.15 10.65 -9.43
N ASP A 46 -5.82 11.74 -9.81
CA ASP A 46 -5.55 13.09 -9.31
C ASP A 46 -5.80 13.20 -7.82
N TYR A 47 -6.82 12.52 -7.28
CA TYR A 47 -7.03 12.42 -5.84
C TYR A 47 -5.84 11.76 -5.14
N ALA A 48 -5.33 10.63 -5.65
CA ALA A 48 -4.14 9.97 -5.10
C ALA A 48 -2.89 10.86 -5.16
N VAL A 49 -2.72 11.63 -6.25
CA VAL A 49 -1.63 12.60 -6.40
C VAL A 49 -1.78 13.74 -5.38
N ARG A 50 -2.99 14.28 -5.19
CA ARG A 50 -3.27 15.34 -4.22
C ARG A 50 -2.99 14.92 -2.78
N ILE A 51 -3.36 13.70 -2.38
CA ILE A 51 -3.02 13.17 -1.05
C ILE A 51 -1.50 13.20 -0.84
N VAL A 52 -0.74 12.67 -1.80
CA VAL A 52 0.73 12.60 -1.70
C VAL A 52 1.35 14.00 -1.71
N ALA A 53 0.85 14.91 -2.54
CA ALA A 53 1.29 16.30 -2.55
C ALA A 53 1.02 17.01 -1.21
N ALA A 54 -0.15 16.76 -0.60
CA ALA A 54 -0.50 17.29 0.70
C ALA A 54 0.49 16.84 1.79
N THR A 55 0.98 15.59 1.74
CA THR A 55 2.01 15.13 2.71
C THR A 55 3.31 15.94 2.66
N ARG A 56 3.60 16.65 1.56
CA ARG A 56 4.81 17.48 1.43
C ARG A 56 4.61 18.92 1.90
N GLN A 57 3.36 19.32 2.12
CA GLN A 57 2.98 20.68 2.55
C GLN A 57 2.38 20.68 3.97
N TRP A 58 2.12 19.50 4.52
CA TRP A 58 1.49 19.36 5.82
C TRP A 58 2.42 19.80 6.96
N PRO A 59 1.96 20.70 7.86
CA PRO A 59 2.74 21.12 9.02
C PRO A 59 3.18 19.93 9.89
N GLY A 60 4.48 19.90 10.24
CA GLY A 60 5.05 18.85 11.06
C GLY A 60 5.48 17.58 10.32
N ILE A 61 5.31 17.51 8.99
CA ILE A 61 6.02 16.52 8.17
C ILE A 61 7.33 17.13 7.67
N ALA A 62 8.46 16.58 8.09
CA ALA A 62 9.79 17.00 7.63
C ALA A 62 10.10 16.48 6.21
N VAL A 63 9.68 15.24 5.91
CA VAL A 63 9.83 14.64 4.57
C VAL A 63 8.53 13.95 4.19
N GLY A 64 7.84 14.48 3.18
CA GLY A 64 6.61 13.90 2.63
C GLY A 64 6.87 12.80 1.59
N ALA A 65 5.80 12.09 1.21
CA ALA A 65 5.90 11.02 0.24
C ALA A 65 6.22 11.55 -1.17
N GLY A 66 7.08 10.84 -1.90
CA GLY A 66 7.41 11.14 -3.30
C GLY A 66 6.46 10.48 -4.32
N PRO A 67 6.74 10.60 -5.64
CA PRO A 67 5.89 10.06 -6.71
C PRO A 67 5.57 8.55 -6.59
N ARG A 68 6.46 7.77 -5.98
CA ARG A 68 6.24 6.35 -5.70
C ARG A 68 5.08 6.11 -4.71
N GLY A 69 4.72 7.12 -3.91
CA GLY A 69 3.53 7.10 -3.07
C GLY A 69 2.26 7.04 -3.91
N SER A 70 2.10 7.92 -4.89
CA SER A 70 0.90 7.97 -5.74
C SER A 70 0.74 6.68 -6.55
N ILE A 71 1.86 6.15 -7.08
CA ILE A 71 1.87 4.86 -7.78
C ILE A 71 1.42 3.72 -6.85
N ALA A 72 1.87 3.72 -5.59
CA ALA A 72 1.48 2.70 -4.62
C ALA A 72 -0.01 2.81 -4.27
N LEU A 73 -0.53 4.02 -4.07
CA LEU A 73 -1.96 4.26 -3.82
C LEU A 73 -2.81 3.67 -4.95
N VAL A 74 -2.56 4.06 -6.20
CA VAL A 74 -3.38 3.60 -7.34
C VAL A 74 -3.29 2.08 -7.51
N ARG A 75 -2.08 1.50 -7.45
CA ARG A 75 -1.91 0.05 -7.64
C ARG A 75 -2.58 -0.78 -6.56
N ALA A 76 -2.45 -0.39 -5.29
CA ALA A 76 -3.09 -1.11 -4.21
C ALA A 76 -4.61 -0.85 -4.14
N SER A 77 -5.09 0.31 -4.58
CA SER A 77 -6.53 0.59 -4.72
C SER A 77 -7.19 -0.28 -5.78
N ARG A 78 -6.48 -0.58 -6.89
CA ARG A 78 -6.94 -1.58 -7.87
C ARG A 78 -7.11 -2.96 -7.25
N ALA A 79 -6.14 -3.39 -6.43
CA ALA A 79 -6.25 -4.66 -5.72
C ALA A 79 -7.42 -4.64 -4.72
N GLN A 80 -7.63 -3.52 -4.02
CA GLN A 80 -8.76 -3.34 -3.10
C GLN A 80 -10.11 -3.48 -3.83
N ALA A 81 -10.24 -2.85 -5.00
CA ALA A 81 -11.43 -2.97 -5.84
C ALA A 81 -11.70 -4.42 -6.28
N VAL A 82 -10.67 -5.15 -6.73
CA VAL A 82 -10.79 -6.57 -7.09
C VAL A 82 -11.24 -7.41 -5.90
N LEU A 83 -10.63 -7.21 -4.73
CA LEU A 83 -11.01 -7.93 -3.51
C LEU A 83 -12.43 -7.60 -3.05
N ALA A 84 -12.93 -6.40 -3.38
CA ALA A 84 -14.31 -5.99 -3.15
C ALA A 84 -15.28 -6.42 -4.27
N GLY A 85 -14.83 -7.18 -5.27
CA GLY A 85 -15.67 -7.65 -6.39
C GLY A 85 -16.04 -6.56 -7.40
N ARG A 86 -15.30 -5.47 -7.46
CA ARG A 86 -15.49 -4.35 -8.39
C ARG A 86 -14.42 -4.33 -9.47
N ASP A 87 -14.78 -3.80 -10.63
CA ASP A 87 -13.92 -3.62 -11.81
C ASP A 87 -13.45 -2.16 -12.01
N PHE A 88 -13.76 -1.27 -11.05
CA PHE A 88 -13.31 0.11 -11.00
C PHE A 88 -12.91 0.53 -9.58
N VAL A 89 -11.97 1.49 -9.50
CA VAL A 89 -11.51 2.08 -8.24
C VAL A 89 -12.35 3.29 -7.85
N THR A 90 -12.64 3.42 -6.56
CA THR A 90 -13.31 4.57 -5.95
C THR A 90 -12.32 5.43 -5.15
N PRO A 91 -12.65 6.69 -4.84
CA PRO A 91 -11.85 7.50 -3.92
C PRO A 91 -11.66 6.86 -2.54
N ASP A 92 -12.65 6.09 -2.06
CA ASP A 92 -12.56 5.42 -0.75
C ASP A 92 -11.51 4.31 -0.75
N ASP A 93 -11.33 3.58 -1.86
CA ASP A 93 -10.23 2.62 -2.00
C ASP A 93 -8.86 3.30 -1.81
N VAL A 94 -8.70 4.50 -2.37
CA VAL A 94 -7.47 5.30 -2.26
C VAL A 94 -7.26 5.75 -0.82
N ARG A 95 -8.32 6.23 -0.16
CA ARG A 95 -8.32 6.67 1.23
C ARG A 95 -7.93 5.53 2.18
N ASP A 96 -8.52 4.35 2.02
CA ASP A 96 -8.24 3.18 2.86
C ASP A 96 -6.79 2.70 2.72
N ILE A 97 -6.25 2.77 1.51
CA ILE A 97 -4.87 2.38 1.20
C ILE A 97 -3.84 3.44 1.63
N ALA A 98 -4.26 4.70 1.85
CA ALA A 98 -3.34 5.80 2.16
C ALA A 98 -2.48 5.53 3.40
N ARG A 99 -3.08 5.04 4.50
CA ARG A 99 -2.33 4.71 5.72
C ARG A 99 -1.28 3.63 5.51
N PRO A 100 -1.61 2.40 5.05
CA PRO A 100 -0.60 1.36 4.86
C PRO A 100 0.43 1.69 3.77
N ALA A 101 0.06 2.45 2.74
CA ALA A 101 0.96 2.81 1.65
C ALA A 101 1.92 3.96 1.99
N LEU A 102 1.50 4.94 2.82
CA LEU A 102 2.26 6.18 3.03
C LEU A 102 2.96 6.26 4.38
N ARG A 103 2.48 5.62 5.45
CA ARG A 103 3.02 5.81 6.82
C ARG A 103 4.55 5.61 6.94
N HIS A 104 5.11 4.69 6.16
CA HIS A 104 6.54 4.35 6.15
C HIS A 104 7.35 5.19 5.14
N ARG A 105 6.71 6.20 4.54
CA ARG A 105 7.29 7.11 3.55
C ARG A 105 7.32 8.55 4.05
N LEU A 106 6.92 8.77 5.30
CA LEU A 106 6.90 10.07 5.94
C LEU A 106 7.97 10.10 7.03
N ALA A 107 8.71 11.20 7.09
CA ALA A 107 9.50 11.55 8.26
C ALA A 107 8.82 12.74 8.95
N LEU A 108 8.49 12.58 10.22
CA LEU A 108 7.91 13.66 11.02
C LEU A 108 9.00 14.62 11.47
N ALA A 109 8.61 15.87 11.66
CA ALA A 109 9.44 16.86 12.32
C ALA A 109 9.60 16.49 13.82
N PRO A 110 10.75 16.81 14.44
CA PRO A 110 11.02 16.44 15.83
C PRO A 110 9.93 16.90 16.82
N GLU A 111 9.30 18.03 16.56
CA GLU A 111 8.25 18.61 17.41
C GLU A 111 7.06 17.66 17.55
N LEU A 112 6.57 17.09 16.44
CA LEU A 112 5.47 16.12 16.47
C LEU A 112 5.88 14.80 17.14
N GLN A 113 7.13 14.39 16.99
CA GLN A 113 7.63 13.17 17.64
C GLN A 113 7.70 13.34 19.17
N LEU A 114 8.09 14.53 19.64
CA LEU A 114 8.10 14.88 21.07
C LEU A 114 6.69 14.93 21.67
N ASP A 115 5.72 15.36 20.88
CA ASP A 115 4.29 15.31 21.24
C ASP A 115 3.70 13.89 21.18
N GLY A 116 4.51 12.88 20.85
CA GLY A 116 4.13 11.47 20.82
C GLY A 116 3.31 11.07 19.59
N GLN A 117 3.23 11.93 18.56
CA GLN A 117 2.52 11.60 17.32
C GLN A 117 3.35 10.69 16.42
N ASP A 118 2.66 9.80 15.71
CA ASP A 118 3.26 9.00 14.65
C ASP A 118 2.74 9.37 13.25
N ALA A 119 3.37 8.81 12.22
CA ALA A 119 3.00 9.10 10.83
C ALA A 119 1.58 8.63 10.47
N ALA A 120 1.03 7.66 11.19
CA ALA A 120 -0.35 7.21 11.01
C ALA A 120 -1.35 8.22 11.61
N ASP A 121 -1.05 8.82 12.75
CA ASP A 121 -1.88 9.88 13.35
C ASP A 121 -1.99 11.08 12.42
N VAL A 122 -0.83 11.55 11.91
CA VAL A 122 -0.75 12.68 10.98
C VAL A 122 -1.47 12.38 9.67
N LEU A 123 -1.35 11.16 9.13
CA LEU A 123 -2.11 10.75 7.96
C LEU A 123 -3.62 10.70 8.23
N GLY A 124 -4.04 10.28 9.42
CA GLY A 124 -5.44 10.33 9.83
C GLY A 124 -5.98 11.76 9.81
N ALA A 125 -5.23 12.71 10.36
CA ALA A 125 -5.59 14.13 10.35
C ALA A 125 -5.59 14.74 8.95
N LEU A 126 -4.65 14.35 8.08
CA LEU A 126 -4.56 14.83 6.69
C LEU A 126 -5.75 14.38 5.83
N LEU A 127 -6.32 13.22 6.13
CA LEU A 127 -7.41 12.62 5.37
C LEU A 127 -8.79 13.02 5.90
N ALA A 128 -8.90 13.54 7.12
CA ALA A 128 -10.17 13.99 7.73
C ALA A 128 -10.79 15.15 6.96
#